data_AF-A0A2D7HZJ7-F1
#
_entry.id   AF-A0A2D7HZJ7-F1
#
_cell.length_a   1.000
_cell.length_b   1.000
_cell.length_c   1.000
_cell.angle_alpha   90.00
_cell.angle_beta   90.00
_cell.angle_gamma   90.00
#
_symmetry.space_group_name_H-M   'P 1'
#
loop_
_entity.id
_entity.type
_entity.pdbx_description
1 polymer ?
#
loop_
_entity_poly.entity_id
_entity_poly.type
_entity_poly.pdbx_seq_one_letter_code
_entity_poly.pdbx_strand_id
1 'polypeptide(L)'
;RALGSRSIMGDARSEKMQETMNLKIKFRESFRPFAPAVLREDVDEFFEMKPDENSPYMLLVAPVQGSKRLNIEEVETVRGLEKLKQSRSSVPAITHVDYSARVQTIDMEHHPRFYKIISAFKEKTGCGVVINTSFNVRGEPIVNTPEDAYRCFMNTNMDVLVLENIILLKHEQPNAREIDIEAYLAEFALD
;
A
#
# COMPACT_ATOMS: atom_id res chain seq x y z
N ARG A 1 10.30 -0.23 -8.11
CA ARG A 1 9.06 0.03 -7.33
C ARG A 1 7.91 -0.54 -8.13
N ALA A 2 6.85 -1.05 -7.51
CA ALA A 2 5.62 -1.27 -8.27
C ALA A 2 4.89 0.06 -8.44
N LEU A 3 4.38 0.33 -9.63
CA LEU A 3 3.79 1.61 -10.04
C LEU A 3 2.37 1.44 -10.60
N GLY A 4 1.63 0.43 -10.14
CA GLY A 4 0.24 0.18 -10.55
C GLY A 4 0.03 -1.04 -11.45
N SER A 5 1.07 -1.58 -12.08
CA SER A 5 0.94 -2.73 -13.01
C SER A 5 1.09 -4.10 -12.33
N ARG A 6 1.83 -4.16 -11.22
CA ARG A 6 2.16 -5.36 -10.44
C ARG A 6 2.22 -4.96 -8.96
N SER A 7 1.07 -4.56 -8.44
CA SER A 7 0.93 -3.86 -7.17
C SER A 7 0.02 -4.61 -6.22
N ILE A 8 0.34 -4.56 -4.93
CA ILE A 8 -0.61 -4.86 -3.87
C ILE A 8 -1.17 -3.52 -3.39
N MET A 9 -2.50 -3.43 -3.36
CA MET A 9 -3.22 -2.24 -2.96
C MET A 9 -3.89 -2.44 -1.60
N GLY A 10 -4.16 -1.34 -0.91
CA GLY A 10 -4.88 -1.35 0.37
C GLY A 10 -5.47 0.02 0.68
N ASP A 11 -6.47 0.05 1.56
CA ASP A 11 -7.11 1.29 1.99
C ASP A 11 -6.16 2.12 2.87
N ALA A 12 -5.75 3.29 2.37
CA ALA A 12 -4.83 4.18 3.08
C ALA A 12 -5.42 4.77 4.38
N ARG A 13 -6.76 4.81 4.49
CA ARG A 13 -7.48 5.38 5.64
C ARG A 13 -7.52 4.46 6.86
N SER A 14 -7.32 3.16 6.64
CA SER A 14 -7.47 2.16 7.69
C SER A 14 -6.27 2.17 8.64
N GLU A 15 -6.55 2.32 9.94
CA GLU A 15 -5.55 2.26 11.01
C GLU A 15 -4.86 0.90 11.10
N LYS A 16 -5.48 -0.16 10.58
CA LYS A 16 -4.99 -1.53 10.66
C LYS A 16 -4.32 -2.03 9.38
N MET A 17 -4.45 -1.31 8.27
CA MET A 17 -4.01 -1.83 6.97
C MET A 17 -2.49 -1.95 6.86
N GLN A 18 -1.73 -1.01 7.46
CA GLN A 18 -0.27 -1.12 7.52
C GLN A 18 0.16 -2.42 8.21
N GLU A 19 -0.36 -2.67 9.42
CA GLU A 19 -0.07 -3.90 10.17
C GLU A 19 -0.54 -5.14 9.41
N THR A 20 -1.76 -5.11 8.88
CA THR A 20 -2.37 -6.24 8.16
C THR A 20 -1.53 -6.62 6.95
N MET A 21 -1.14 -5.66 6.10
CA MET A 21 -0.32 -5.94 4.93
C MET A 21 1.10 -6.38 5.31
N ASN A 22 1.71 -5.78 6.34
CA ASN A 22 3.04 -6.17 6.77
C ASN A 22 3.09 -7.60 7.33
N LEU A 23 2.12 -7.98 8.18
CA LEU A 23 2.11 -9.29 8.83
C LEU A 23 1.50 -10.39 7.97
N LYS A 24 0.38 -10.14 7.31
CA LYS A 24 -0.38 -11.19 6.62
C LYS A 24 0.03 -11.42 5.17
N ILE A 25 0.69 -10.43 4.56
CA ILE A 25 1.03 -10.45 3.13
C ILE A 25 2.55 -10.35 2.93
N LYS A 26 3.21 -9.39 3.58
CA LYS A 26 4.65 -9.15 3.39
C LYS A 26 5.55 -9.95 4.32
N PHE A 27 4.98 -10.53 5.37
CA PHE A 27 5.70 -11.29 6.39
C PHE A 27 6.93 -10.55 6.92
N ARG A 28 6.74 -9.27 7.28
CA ARG A 28 7.79 -8.38 7.77
C ARG A 28 7.29 -7.54 8.94
N GLU A 29 8.17 -6.71 9.50
CA GLU A 29 7.90 -5.91 10.68
C GLU A 29 6.64 -5.03 10.50
N SER A 30 5.72 -5.10 11.47
CA SER A 30 4.35 -4.54 11.37
C SER A 30 4.30 -3.05 11.08
N PHE A 31 5.34 -2.32 11.48
CA PHE A 31 5.43 -0.86 11.41
C PHE A 31 6.05 -0.31 10.14
N ARG A 32 6.51 -1.16 9.20
CA ARG A 32 7.15 -0.63 7.98
C ARG A 32 6.14 0.17 7.15
N PRO A 33 6.41 1.44 6.85
CA PRO A 33 5.47 2.27 6.12
C PRO A 33 5.31 1.78 4.67
N PHE A 34 4.15 2.08 4.10
CA PHE A 34 3.87 1.90 2.69
C PHE A 34 3.78 3.24 1.97
N ALA A 35 3.93 3.21 0.65
CA ALA A 35 3.85 4.41 -0.17
C ALA A 35 2.41 4.65 -0.65
N PRO A 36 1.96 5.91 -0.70
CA PRO A 36 0.68 6.26 -1.30
C PRO A 36 0.77 6.34 -2.84
N ALA A 37 -0.28 5.87 -3.50
CA ALA A 37 -0.64 6.27 -4.85
C ALA A 37 -1.88 7.19 -4.77
N VAL A 38 -1.77 8.40 -5.32
CA VAL A 38 -2.78 9.46 -5.24
C VAL A 38 -3.15 9.94 -6.63
N LEU A 39 -4.43 10.23 -6.86
CA LEU A 39 -4.86 10.92 -8.08
C LEU A 39 -4.15 12.27 -8.20
N ARG A 40 -3.64 12.60 -9.39
CA ARG A 40 -2.86 13.83 -9.60
C ARG A 40 -3.64 15.08 -9.17
N GLU A 41 -4.94 15.12 -9.44
CA GLU A 41 -5.84 16.20 -9.05
C GLU A 41 -6.09 16.33 -7.54
N ASP A 42 -5.76 15.29 -6.76
CA ASP A 42 -5.94 15.27 -5.31
C ASP A 42 -4.61 15.44 -4.56
N VAL A 43 -3.48 15.52 -5.26
CA VAL A 43 -2.16 15.51 -4.60
C VAL A 43 -2.01 16.65 -3.59
N ASP A 44 -2.48 17.85 -3.92
CA ASP A 44 -2.40 19.04 -3.06
C ASP A 44 -3.36 18.98 -1.87
N GLU A 45 -4.39 18.13 -1.94
CA GLU A 45 -5.31 17.89 -0.82
C GLU A 45 -4.66 17.03 0.26
N PHE A 46 -3.71 16.16 -0.11
CA PHE A 46 -3.12 15.16 0.78
C PHE A 46 -1.65 15.41 1.11
N PHE A 47 -0.88 16.06 0.24
CA PHE A 47 0.56 16.24 0.40
C PHE A 47 1.00 17.68 0.12
N GLU A 48 2.04 18.11 0.83
CA GLU A 48 2.71 19.40 0.64
C GLU A 48 3.77 19.26 -0.47
N MET A 49 3.30 19.20 -1.72
CA MET A 49 4.14 19.18 -2.93
C MET A 49 4.37 20.60 -3.47
N LYS A 50 5.37 20.79 -4.34
CA LYS A 50 5.48 22.07 -5.06
C LYS A 50 4.35 22.21 -6.09
N PRO A 51 3.93 23.43 -6.44
CA PRO A 51 2.96 23.65 -7.51
C PRO A 51 3.36 22.92 -8.79
N ASP A 52 2.41 22.21 -9.40
CA ASP A 52 2.56 21.41 -10.63
C ASP A 52 3.60 20.25 -10.55
N GLU A 53 4.10 19.91 -9.36
CA GLU A 53 5.07 18.84 -9.16
C GLU A 53 4.40 17.46 -9.19
N ASN A 54 4.90 16.59 -10.07
CA ASN A 54 4.45 15.20 -10.17
C ASN A 54 5.52 14.25 -9.66
N SER A 55 5.08 13.14 -9.09
CA SER A 55 5.95 12.03 -8.65
C SER A 55 5.45 10.70 -9.25
N PRO A 56 5.48 10.51 -10.58
CA PRO A 56 4.93 9.30 -11.20
C PRO A 56 5.69 8.02 -10.81
N TYR A 57 6.95 8.16 -10.38
CA TYR A 57 7.87 7.04 -10.12
C TYR A 57 8.08 6.76 -8.63
N MET A 58 7.32 7.38 -7.74
CA MET A 58 7.43 7.17 -6.29
C MET A 58 8.85 7.48 -5.78
N LEU A 59 9.40 8.62 -6.21
CA LEU A 59 10.76 9.08 -5.89
C LEU A 59 10.79 10.28 -4.93
N LEU A 60 9.71 11.05 -4.85
CA LEU A 60 9.61 12.23 -4.01
C LEU A 60 8.97 11.88 -2.66
N VAL A 61 9.53 12.44 -1.59
CA VAL A 61 8.95 12.40 -0.24
C VAL A 61 8.37 13.77 0.04
N ALA A 62 7.11 13.79 0.48
CA ALA A 62 6.41 15.01 0.83
C ALA A 62 5.74 14.86 2.20
N PRO A 63 5.65 15.94 2.99
CA PRO A 63 4.80 15.97 4.16
C PRO A 63 3.34 15.75 3.79
N VAL A 64 2.58 15.05 4.63
CA VAL A 64 1.11 15.00 4.55
C VAL A 64 0.56 16.39 4.87
N GLN A 65 -0.44 16.86 4.14
CA GLN A 65 -1.08 18.16 4.36
C GLN A 65 -1.52 18.37 5.80
N GLY A 66 -1.26 19.55 6.36
CA GLY A 66 -1.63 19.91 7.73
C GLY A 66 -3.11 19.64 8.05
N SER A 67 -4.01 19.91 7.09
CA SER A 67 -5.45 19.66 7.22
C SER A 67 -5.84 18.17 7.33
N LYS A 68 -4.94 17.27 6.93
CA LYS A 68 -5.11 15.81 7.04
C LYS A 68 -4.45 15.23 8.29
N ARG A 69 -3.60 15.99 8.99
CA ARG A 69 -2.93 15.55 10.22
C ARG A 69 -3.90 15.55 11.39
N LEU A 70 -3.75 14.57 12.28
CA LEU A 70 -4.51 14.52 13.53
C LEU A 70 -3.67 15.17 14.63
N ASN A 71 -4.33 15.99 15.46
CA ASN A 71 -3.72 16.52 16.66
C ASN A 71 -3.54 15.37 17.65
N ILE A 72 -2.32 14.86 17.73
CA ILE A 72 -1.94 13.92 18.77
C ILE A 72 -1.43 14.76 19.92
N GLU A 73 -2.15 14.74 21.04
CA GLU A 73 -1.53 15.14 22.30
C GLU A 73 -0.33 14.22 22.51
N GLU A 74 0.89 14.77 22.41
CA GLU A 74 2.09 14.04 22.76
C GLU A 74 2.03 13.73 24.25
N VAL A 75 1.38 12.62 24.58
CA VAL A 75 1.44 12.10 25.94
C VAL A 75 2.90 11.71 26.15
N GLU A 76 3.61 12.43 27.03
CA GLU A 76 5.04 12.21 27.35
C GLU A 76 5.38 10.74 27.71
N THR A 77 4.35 9.94 28.00
CA THR A 77 4.42 8.53 28.34
C THR A 77 4.55 7.60 27.12
N VAL A 78 4.23 8.03 25.89
CA VAL A 78 4.35 7.15 24.71
C VAL A 78 5.77 7.20 24.15
N ARG A 79 6.57 6.20 24.51
CA ARG A 79 7.99 6.07 24.11
C ARG A 79 8.22 4.87 23.20
N GLY A 80 9.24 4.96 22.35
CA GLY A 80 9.70 3.85 21.51
C GLY A 80 8.67 3.38 20.48
N LEU A 81 8.53 2.06 20.34
CA LEU A 81 7.70 1.41 19.31
C LEU A 81 6.20 1.75 19.42
N GLU A 82 5.70 2.17 20.59
CA GLU A 82 4.30 2.54 20.76
C GLU A 82 3.92 3.80 19.96
N LYS A 83 4.89 4.67 19.63
CA LYS A 83 4.65 5.81 18.74
C LYS A 83 4.21 5.40 17.32
N LEU A 84 4.54 4.18 16.89
CA LEU A 84 4.23 3.65 15.57
C LEU A 84 2.77 3.21 15.43
N LYS A 85 2.06 3.00 16.55
CA LYS A 85 0.66 2.58 16.56
C LYS A 85 -0.33 3.75 16.59
N GLN A 86 0.16 4.98 16.72
CA GLN A 86 -0.69 6.16 16.81
C GLN A 86 -1.15 6.60 15.40
N SER A 87 -2.46 6.76 15.25
CA SER A 87 -3.06 7.34 14.04
C SER A 87 -2.75 8.83 13.96
N ARG A 88 -1.90 9.23 13.01
CA ARG A 88 -1.38 10.61 12.88
C ARG A 88 -2.06 11.45 11.80
N SER A 89 -2.93 10.85 11.01
CA SER A 89 -3.59 11.53 9.88
C SER A 89 -4.85 10.79 9.47
N SER A 90 -5.65 11.38 8.58
CA SER A 90 -6.79 10.70 7.93
C SER A 90 -6.38 9.54 6.99
N VAL A 91 -5.08 9.38 6.70
CA VAL A 91 -4.50 8.31 5.87
C VAL A 91 -3.36 7.60 6.61
N PRO A 92 -3.63 7.03 7.81
CA PRO A 92 -2.58 6.58 8.72
C PRO A 92 -1.71 5.45 8.17
N ALA A 93 -2.21 4.63 7.24
CA ALA A 93 -1.46 3.47 6.75
C ALA A 93 -0.24 3.84 5.89
N ILE A 94 -0.19 5.07 5.34
CA ILE A 94 0.89 5.60 4.50
C ILE A 94 1.71 6.70 5.18
N THR A 95 1.31 7.15 6.37
CA THR A 95 1.91 8.29 7.07
C THR A 95 3.03 7.82 7.99
N HIS A 96 4.22 8.37 7.79
CA HIS A 96 5.36 8.12 8.66
C HIS A 96 5.24 8.87 10.01
N VAL A 97 6.09 8.53 10.98
CA VAL A 97 6.10 9.17 12.31
C VAL A 97 6.36 10.67 12.21
N ASP A 98 7.14 11.10 11.23
CA ASP A 98 7.46 12.51 10.92
C ASP A 98 6.42 13.18 9.99
N TYR A 99 5.26 12.55 9.80
CA TYR A 99 4.19 12.99 8.91
C TYR A 99 4.56 12.99 7.41
N SER A 100 5.66 12.38 7.01
CA SER A 100 6.04 12.27 5.60
C SER A 100 5.44 11.04 4.91
N ALA A 101 5.41 11.05 3.58
CA ALA A 101 5.14 9.88 2.75
C ALA A 101 5.85 9.97 1.40
N ARG A 102 6.20 8.83 0.79
CA ARG A 102 6.82 8.80 -0.54
C ARG A 102 5.79 8.67 -1.64
N VAL A 103 5.40 9.79 -2.24
CA VAL A 103 4.20 9.93 -3.07
C VAL A 103 4.38 9.34 -4.46
N GLN A 104 3.37 8.62 -4.94
CA GLN A 104 3.17 8.33 -6.36
C GLN A 104 1.95 9.09 -6.90
N THR A 105 2.13 9.98 -7.87
CA THR A 105 1.01 10.66 -8.55
C THR A 105 0.51 9.81 -9.72
N ILE A 106 -0.81 9.67 -9.84
CA ILE A 106 -1.48 8.86 -10.86
C ILE A 106 -2.35 9.77 -11.74
N ASP A 107 -2.20 9.67 -13.05
CA ASP A 107 -3.01 10.39 -14.02
C ASP A 107 -3.60 9.44 -15.07
N MET A 108 -4.63 9.95 -15.77
CA MET A 108 -5.34 9.20 -16.81
C MET A 108 -4.49 8.93 -18.05
N GLU A 109 -3.51 9.77 -18.35
CA GLU A 109 -2.69 9.69 -19.57
C GLU A 109 -1.71 8.52 -19.49
N HIS A 110 -0.98 8.41 -18.38
CA HIS A 110 0.09 7.42 -18.20
C HIS A 110 -0.41 6.11 -17.57
N HIS A 111 -1.45 6.16 -16.72
CA HIS A 111 -1.93 5.00 -15.96
C HIS A 111 -3.47 4.88 -15.95
N PRO A 112 -4.15 4.79 -17.10
CA PRO A 112 -5.61 4.91 -17.20
C PRO A 112 -6.39 3.87 -16.38
N ARG A 113 -5.90 2.62 -16.30
CA ARG A 113 -6.57 1.57 -15.51
C ARG A 113 -6.41 1.81 -14.01
N PHE A 114 -5.21 2.16 -13.56
CA PHE A 114 -4.97 2.40 -12.15
C PHE A 114 -5.67 3.68 -11.68
N TYR A 115 -5.66 4.72 -12.52
CA TYR A 115 -6.46 5.93 -12.34
C TYR A 115 -7.93 5.57 -12.10
N LYS A 116 -8.57 4.81 -13.01
CA LYS A 116 -9.98 4.41 -12.87
C LYS A 116 -10.28 3.63 -11.59
N ILE A 117 -9.37 2.77 -11.15
CA ILE A 117 -9.51 2.04 -9.88
C ILE A 117 -9.52 3.02 -8.70
N ILE A 118 -8.57 3.94 -8.64
CA ILE A 118 -8.48 4.92 -7.55
C ILE A 118 -9.65 5.91 -7.62
N SER A 119 -10.08 6.35 -8.80
CA SER A 119 -11.28 7.20 -8.96
C SER A 119 -12.55 6.50 -8.47
N ALA A 120 -12.74 5.22 -8.81
CA ALA A 120 -13.88 4.45 -8.32
C ALA A 120 -13.81 4.22 -6.79
N PHE A 121 -12.60 4.04 -6.24
CA PHE A 121 -12.39 4.01 -4.81
C PHE A 121 -12.77 5.36 -4.17
N LYS A 122 -12.31 6.48 -4.74
CA LYS A 122 -12.65 7.84 -4.29
C LYS A 122 -14.16 8.09 -4.30
N GLU A 123 -14.85 7.74 -5.37
CA GLU A 123 -16.31 7.89 -5.48
C GLU A 123 -17.04 7.20 -4.31
N LYS A 124 -16.57 6.02 -3.91
CA LYS A 124 -17.17 5.24 -2.80
C LYS A 124 -16.77 5.73 -1.41
N THR A 125 -15.63 6.40 -1.28
CA THR A 125 -14.95 6.59 0.01
C THR A 125 -14.64 8.03 0.37
N GLY A 126 -14.71 8.94 -0.60
CA GLY A 126 -14.22 10.30 -0.52
C GLY A 126 -12.69 10.44 -0.55
N CYS A 127 -11.93 9.36 -0.74
CA CYS A 127 -10.46 9.38 -0.65
C CYS A 127 -9.78 9.02 -1.98
N GLY A 128 -9.01 9.95 -2.54
CA GLY A 128 -8.23 9.76 -3.76
C GLY A 128 -6.88 9.08 -3.57
N VAL A 129 -6.64 8.45 -2.41
CA VAL A 129 -5.34 7.85 -2.02
C VAL A 129 -5.53 6.38 -1.66
N VAL A 130 -4.66 5.53 -2.22
CA VAL A 130 -4.53 4.12 -1.86
C VAL A 130 -3.10 3.78 -1.49
N ILE A 131 -2.90 2.71 -0.74
CA ILE A 131 -1.58 2.11 -0.59
C ILE A 131 -1.16 1.49 -1.93
N ASN A 132 0.10 1.68 -2.32
CA ASN A 132 0.74 0.93 -3.39
C ASN A 132 2.08 0.35 -2.91
N THR A 133 2.20 -0.98 -2.98
CA THR A 133 3.45 -1.68 -2.70
C THR A 133 3.74 -2.76 -3.74
N SER A 134 4.99 -3.23 -3.78
CA SER A 134 5.42 -4.26 -4.72
C SER A 134 4.57 -5.52 -4.60
N PHE A 135 4.19 -6.15 -5.71
CA PHE A 135 3.57 -7.47 -5.64
C PHE A 135 4.65 -8.55 -5.56
N ASN A 136 4.96 -8.92 -4.32
CA ASN A 136 5.95 -9.94 -3.91
C ASN A 136 5.92 -10.13 -2.38
N VAL A 137 6.64 -11.13 -1.89
CA VAL A 137 7.06 -11.22 -0.47
C VAL A 137 8.52 -10.77 -0.29
N ARG A 138 9.08 -10.87 0.92
CA ARG A 138 10.51 -10.60 1.16
C ARG A 138 11.37 -11.66 0.45
N GLY A 139 12.46 -11.24 -0.19
CA GLY A 139 13.36 -12.13 -0.94
C GLY A 139 12.90 -12.38 -2.39
N GLU A 140 11.60 -12.38 -2.64
CA GLU A 140 11.03 -12.59 -3.98
C GLU A 140 11.09 -11.30 -4.85
N PRO A 141 11.47 -11.40 -6.15
CA PRO A 141 11.30 -10.31 -7.12
C PRO A 141 9.82 -9.90 -7.31
N ILE A 142 9.56 -8.76 -7.94
CA ILE A 142 8.18 -8.41 -8.33
C ILE A 142 7.68 -9.44 -9.34
N VAL A 143 6.45 -9.95 -9.14
CA VAL A 143 5.86 -10.97 -10.02
C VAL A 143 5.83 -10.52 -11.49
N ASN A 144 6.18 -11.43 -12.40
CA ASN A 144 6.26 -11.12 -13.83
C ASN A 144 5.16 -11.81 -14.63
N THR A 145 4.88 -13.10 -14.39
CA THR A 145 3.85 -13.85 -15.11
C THR A 145 2.54 -13.99 -14.31
N PRO A 146 1.41 -14.37 -14.96
CA PRO A 146 0.18 -14.74 -14.25
C PRO A 146 0.39 -15.87 -13.23
N GLU A 147 1.26 -16.83 -13.54
CA GLU A 147 1.63 -17.94 -12.65
C GLU A 147 2.39 -17.43 -11.41
N ASP A 148 3.32 -16.50 -11.57
CA ASP A 148 4.00 -15.85 -10.44
C ASP A 148 2.99 -15.13 -9.53
N ALA A 149 2.09 -14.36 -10.14
CA ALA A 149 1.05 -13.62 -9.41
C ALA A 149 0.10 -14.56 -8.67
N TYR A 150 -0.33 -15.65 -9.31
CA TYR A 150 -1.19 -16.66 -8.69
C TYR A 150 -0.47 -17.42 -7.57
N ARG A 151 0.80 -17.81 -7.75
CA ARG A 151 1.60 -18.46 -6.71
C ARG A 151 1.78 -17.55 -5.49
N CYS A 152 2.14 -16.28 -5.70
CA CYS A 152 2.27 -15.30 -4.62
C CYS A 152 0.92 -15.07 -3.91
N PHE A 153 -0.17 -14.94 -4.67
CA PHE A 153 -1.53 -14.82 -4.13
C PHE A 153 -1.95 -16.05 -3.31
N MET A 154 -1.66 -17.26 -3.79
CA MET A 154 -2.00 -18.50 -3.10
C MET A 154 -1.18 -18.73 -1.84
N ASN A 155 0.07 -18.25 -1.78
CA ASN A 155 0.94 -18.37 -0.61
C ASN A 155 0.94 -17.14 0.32
N THR A 156 0.02 -16.20 0.10
CA THR A 156 -0.20 -15.05 0.99
C THR A 156 -1.66 -14.96 1.39
N ASN A 157 -1.97 -14.11 2.37
CA ASN A 157 -3.34 -13.85 2.80
C ASN A 157 -3.96 -12.64 2.09
N MET A 158 -3.68 -12.45 0.80
CA MET A 158 -4.38 -11.45 -0.01
C MET A 158 -5.84 -11.89 -0.22
N ASP A 159 -6.78 -10.95 -0.17
CA ASP A 159 -8.21 -11.26 -0.29
C ASP A 159 -8.66 -11.51 -1.74
N VAL A 160 -8.08 -10.74 -2.68
CA VAL A 160 -8.47 -10.70 -4.09
C VAL A 160 -7.24 -10.55 -4.98
N LEU A 161 -7.21 -11.30 -6.07
CA LEU A 161 -6.25 -11.11 -7.17
C LEU A 161 -6.99 -10.67 -8.43
N VAL A 162 -6.55 -9.56 -9.02
CA VAL A 162 -7.04 -9.08 -10.32
C VAL A 162 -5.95 -9.29 -11.36
N LEU A 163 -6.23 -10.15 -12.34
CA LEU A 163 -5.37 -10.43 -13.50
C LEU A 163 -6.09 -9.98 -14.76
N GLU A 164 -5.72 -8.82 -15.28
CA GLU A 164 -6.41 -8.23 -16.43
C GLU A 164 -7.92 -8.10 -16.18
N ASN A 165 -8.75 -8.91 -16.86
CA ASN A 165 -10.20 -8.90 -16.73
C ASN A 165 -10.73 -10.08 -15.88
N ILE A 166 -9.84 -10.77 -15.17
CA ILE A 166 -10.15 -11.92 -14.32
C ILE A 166 -10.00 -11.49 -12.87
N ILE A 167 -11.00 -11.81 -12.06
CA ILE A 167 -11.00 -11.58 -10.61
C ILE A 167 -11.04 -12.94 -9.93
N LEU A 168 -10.09 -13.18 -9.04
CA LEU A 168 -10.01 -14.38 -8.23
C LEU A 168 -10.19 -13.98 -6.77
N LEU A 169 -11.22 -14.53 -6.12
CA LEU A 169 -11.45 -14.35 -4.69
C LEU A 169 -10.73 -15.47 -3.94
N LYS A 170 -9.95 -15.12 -2.92
CA LYS A 170 -9.11 -16.09 -2.19
C LYS A 170 -9.93 -17.24 -1.62
N HIS A 171 -11.08 -16.93 -1.03
CA HIS A 171 -11.97 -17.91 -0.40
C HIS A 171 -12.66 -18.86 -1.39
N GLU A 172 -12.63 -18.57 -2.70
CA GLU A 172 -13.17 -19.43 -3.75
C GLU A 172 -12.11 -20.35 -4.37
N GLN A 173 -10.82 -20.16 -4.04
CA GLN A 173 -9.73 -20.96 -4.61
C GLN A 173 -9.56 -22.30 -3.87
N PRO A 174 -9.17 -23.38 -4.58
CA PRO A 174 -8.83 -24.64 -3.93
C PRO A 174 -7.64 -24.45 -2.98
N ASN A 175 -7.67 -25.15 -1.84
CA ASN A 175 -6.61 -25.13 -0.81
C ASN A 175 -6.29 -23.73 -0.23
N ALA A 176 -7.22 -22.77 -0.32
CA ALA A 176 -6.99 -21.40 0.15
C ALA A 176 -6.64 -21.26 1.65
N ARG A 177 -6.85 -22.32 2.45
CA ARG A 177 -6.54 -22.37 3.89
C ARG A 177 -5.21 -23.06 4.21
N GLU A 178 -4.60 -23.73 3.25
CA GLU A 178 -3.33 -24.45 3.42
C GLU A 178 -2.21 -23.54 2.90
N ILE A 179 -1.70 -22.66 3.77
CA ILE A 179 -0.56 -21.79 3.46
C ILE A 179 0.61 -22.24 4.31
N ASP A 180 1.59 -22.91 3.70
CA ASP A 180 2.88 -23.15 4.33
C ASP A 180 3.80 -21.94 4.08
N ILE A 181 3.62 -20.91 4.92
CA ILE A 181 4.36 -19.64 4.80
C ILE A 181 5.86 -19.88 4.96
N GLU A 182 6.26 -20.78 5.86
CA GLU A 182 7.67 -21.06 6.12
C GLU A 182 8.32 -21.73 4.91
N ALA A 183 7.68 -22.75 4.33
CA ALA A 183 8.17 -23.39 3.11
C ALA A 183 8.23 -22.39 1.94
N TYR A 184 7.20 -21.58 1.75
CA TYR A 184 7.18 -20.57 0.68
C TYR A 184 8.29 -19.54 0.82
N LEU A 185 8.53 -19.03 2.04
CA LEU A 185 9.59 -18.05 2.28
C LEU A 185 11.00 -18.67 2.17
N ALA A 186 11.16 -19.96 2.47
CA ALA A 186 12.44 -20.66 2.35
C ALA A 186 12.94 -20.73 0.90
N GLU A 187 12.05 -20.72 -0.09
CA GLU A 187 12.41 -20.66 -1.52
C GLU A 187 13.16 -19.36 -1.90
N PHE A 188 13.04 -18.32 -1.07
CA PHE A 188 13.61 -17.00 -1.32
C PHE A 188 14.58 -16.55 -0.21
N ALA A 189 15.13 -17.50 0.54
CA ALA A 189 16.18 -17.19 1.50
C ALA A 189 17.36 -16.51 0.77
N LEU A 190 17.71 -15.32 1.23
CA LEU A 190 18.93 -14.65 0.79
C LEU A 190 20.12 -15.36 1.46
N ASP A 191 21.18 -15.56 0.69
CA ASP A 191 22.46 -16.14 1.12
C ASP A 191 23.16 -15.34 2.23
#